data_AF-A0A9D8MQ80-F1
#
_entry.id   AF-A0A9D8MQ80-F1
#
_cell.length_a   1.000
_cell.length_b   1.000
_cell.length_c   1.000
_cell.angle_alpha   90.00
_cell.angle_beta   90.00
_cell.angle_gamma   90.00
#
_symmetry.space_group_name_H-M   'P 1'
#
loop_
_entity.id
_entity.type
_entity.pdbx_description
1 polymer ?
#
loop_
_entity_poly.entity_id
_entity_poly.type
_entity_poly.pdbx_seq_one_letter_code
_entity_poly.pdbx_strand_id
1 'polypeptide(L)'
;MKREFTRYFLYGLLTLCGTLQSKADLTFSQVAGGFPIVGSDQNAVFVVDANDAEVVTTVARCVIQDIKTITGKSLSLTLSTSLPRPLQRRGEPNQNVSLSLGEGWGEAVILAGTIGSSSPIDDLIANGKVDTTGLTGVWEAYSLQLIQQPTENISQALVILGGTPRGTAYGLFEISRRIGVSPYVWWADVTPAPMSCIYVHGDRTAVERPSVQYRGLFINDEDWALLPWAKKTIDASYNNIGPRTYEKVMELLLRLRANCLWPAKHGSSRAFWSLEENKLLAKAWAIVMSSGDSMLRDNLWEWPRFKSGNNSSNFTFATNPQGVTDYWAKRAGEARDYEGIYDIGMRGLQDVALLGYEGQAAQLAGLADIIATQRQIITDSLGGDPTKVPQIYIPYKEALTLYNAGLKIPD
;
A
#
# COMPACT_ATOMS: atom_id res chain seq x y z
N MET A 1 -54.48 18.34 -53.82
CA MET A 1 -54.57 17.91 -52.40
C MET A 1 -53.30 18.36 -51.74
N LYS A 2 -53.33 19.53 -51.11
CA LYS A 2 -53.32 19.69 -49.64
C LYS A 2 -51.96 19.27 -49.05
N ARG A 3 -51.07 20.23 -48.75
CA ARG A 3 -51.00 21.02 -47.50
C ARG A 3 -50.58 20.15 -46.31
N GLU A 4 -49.59 20.68 -45.60
CA GLU A 4 -49.23 20.40 -44.20
C GLU A 4 -48.37 19.16 -43.97
N PHE A 5 -47.05 19.31 -43.89
CA PHE A 5 -46.20 18.51 -42.98
C PHE A 5 -44.75 19.04 -42.87
N THR A 6 -44.54 20.36 -42.84
CA THR A 6 -43.17 20.90 -42.69
C THR A 6 -43.13 22.21 -41.90
N ARG A 7 -43.76 22.24 -40.72
CA ARG A 7 -43.68 23.42 -39.82
C ARG A 7 -43.55 23.13 -38.31
N TYR A 8 -43.26 21.90 -37.90
CA TYR A 8 -43.07 21.56 -36.47
C TYR A 8 -41.82 20.72 -36.21
N PHE A 9 -40.65 21.16 -36.69
CA PHE A 9 -39.38 20.56 -36.28
C PHE A 9 -38.30 21.60 -35.96
N LEU A 10 -38.71 22.75 -35.43
CA LEU A 10 -37.77 23.83 -35.12
C LEU A 10 -38.08 24.58 -33.81
N TYR A 11 -38.62 23.92 -32.78
CA TYR A 11 -38.77 24.52 -31.43
C TYR A 11 -38.74 23.48 -30.30
N GLY A 12 -37.85 22.49 -30.37
CA GLY A 12 -37.82 21.39 -29.38
C GLY A 12 -36.43 20.84 -29.06
N LEU A 13 -35.37 21.65 -29.19
CA LEU A 13 -34.02 21.25 -28.77
C LEU A 13 -33.24 22.46 -28.25
N LEU A 14 -33.83 23.13 -27.25
CA LEU A 14 -33.20 24.23 -26.53
C LEU A 14 -33.64 24.12 -25.08
N THR A 15 -33.04 23.18 -24.34
CA THR A 15 -32.80 23.19 -22.88
C THR A 15 -32.48 21.78 -22.38
N LEU A 16 -31.23 21.36 -22.50
CA LEU A 16 -30.52 20.52 -21.51
C LEU A 16 -29.07 20.31 -21.94
N CYS A 17 -28.40 21.39 -22.36
CA CYS A 17 -26.94 21.41 -22.34
C CYS A 17 -26.56 21.87 -20.93
N GLY A 18 -26.64 20.96 -19.96
CA GLY A 18 -25.95 21.15 -18.70
C GLY A 18 -24.48 21.32 -19.06
N THR A 19 -23.91 22.48 -18.75
CA THR A 19 -22.49 22.74 -18.88
C THR A 19 -21.77 21.68 -18.05
N LEU A 20 -21.23 20.64 -18.70
CA LEU A 20 -20.12 19.85 -18.16
C LEU A 20 -18.95 20.82 -18.06
N GLN A 21 -18.92 21.60 -16.98
CA GLN A 21 -17.76 22.39 -16.64
C GLN A 21 -16.68 21.38 -16.27
N SER A 22 -15.73 21.18 -17.18
CA SER A 22 -14.56 20.34 -16.91
C SER A 22 -13.84 20.93 -15.71
N LYS A 23 -13.86 20.24 -14.57
CA LYS A 23 -13.11 20.64 -13.39
C LYS A 23 -11.62 20.76 -13.76
N ALA A 24 -10.97 21.84 -13.33
CA ALA A 24 -9.58 22.09 -13.65
C ALA A 24 -8.67 21.10 -12.91
N ASP A 25 -7.70 20.50 -13.61
CA ASP A 25 -6.71 19.62 -12.97
C ASP A 25 -5.91 20.42 -11.93
N LEU A 26 -5.55 19.75 -10.83
CA LEU A 26 -4.73 20.39 -9.80
C LEU A 26 -3.35 20.71 -10.36
N THR A 27 -2.78 21.85 -9.98
CA THR A 27 -1.41 22.24 -10.33
C THR A 27 -0.67 22.74 -9.09
N PHE A 28 0.63 22.49 -9.04
CA PHE A 28 1.51 22.87 -7.94
C PHE A 28 2.52 23.88 -8.49
N SER A 29 2.67 25.02 -7.82
CA SER A 29 3.53 26.10 -8.30
C SER A 29 4.18 26.88 -7.17
N GLN A 30 5.22 27.64 -7.51
CA GLN A 30 5.86 28.61 -6.62
C GLN A 30 5.24 30.01 -6.78
N VAL A 31 4.04 30.11 -7.35
CA VAL A 31 3.33 31.38 -7.57
C VAL A 31 2.19 31.48 -6.57
N ALA A 32 2.20 32.55 -5.79
CA ALA A 32 1.15 32.84 -4.83
C ALA A 32 -0.23 33.00 -5.51
N GLY A 33 -1.31 32.72 -4.77
CA GLY A 33 -2.68 32.92 -5.24
C GLY A 33 -3.57 31.68 -5.24
N GLY A 34 -3.23 30.66 -4.44
CA GLY A 34 -4.01 29.43 -4.27
C GLY A 34 -3.88 28.89 -2.84
N PHE A 35 -4.16 27.60 -2.66
CA PHE A 35 -4.02 26.93 -1.36
C PHE A 35 -2.54 26.82 -0.96
N PRO A 36 -2.12 27.40 0.18
CA PRO A 36 -0.71 27.42 0.59
C PRO A 36 -0.35 26.11 1.32
N ILE A 37 0.36 25.19 0.64
CA ILE A 37 1.07 24.12 1.36
C ILE A 37 2.19 24.75 2.19
N VAL A 38 3.02 25.58 1.54
CA VAL A 38 4.01 26.44 2.17
C VAL A 38 3.85 27.85 1.61
N GLY A 39 3.29 28.77 2.38
CA GLY A 39 3.05 30.15 1.95
C GLY A 39 4.08 31.16 2.46
N SER A 40 3.85 32.43 2.12
CA SER A 40 4.55 33.59 2.70
C SER A 40 4.12 33.82 4.15
N ASP A 41 2.81 33.80 4.40
CA ASP A 41 2.21 34.24 5.66
C ASP A 41 1.66 33.08 6.51
N GLN A 42 1.30 31.97 5.86
CA GLN A 42 0.81 30.76 6.52
C GLN A 42 1.25 29.49 5.80
N ASN A 43 1.43 28.42 6.57
CA ASN A 43 1.66 27.08 6.05
C ASN A 43 0.43 26.21 6.35
N ALA A 44 0.17 25.21 5.52
CA ALA A 44 -0.91 24.28 5.81
C ALA A 44 -0.57 23.37 7.01
N VAL A 45 -1.61 22.97 7.74
CA VAL A 45 -1.51 21.91 8.75
C VAL A 45 -1.86 20.57 8.11
N PHE A 46 -1.01 19.57 8.31
CA PHE A 46 -1.28 18.21 7.86
C PHE A 46 -2.16 17.50 8.88
N VAL A 47 -3.25 16.89 8.44
CA VAL A 47 -4.21 16.19 9.31
C VAL A 47 -4.46 14.79 8.77
N VAL A 48 -4.40 13.80 9.67
CA VAL A 48 -4.74 12.40 9.41
C VAL A 48 -5.62 11.90 10.56
N ASP A 49 -6.55 11.00 10.28
CA ASP A 49 -7.31 10.35 11.36
C ASP A 49 -6.41 9.39 12.13
N ALA A 50 -6.42 9.51 13.46
CA ALA A 50 -5.66 8.62 14.36
C ALA A 50 -6.10 7.15 14.24
N ASN A 51 -7.33 6.91 13.77
CA ASN A 51 -7.90 5.57 13.55
C ASN A 51 -7.67 5.04 12.13
N ASP A 52 -7.13 5.85 11.21
CA ASP A 52 -6.76 5.36 9.88
C ASP A 52 -5.58 4.37 9.97
N ALA A 53 -5.34 3.63 8.90
CA ALA A 53 -4.23 2.70 8.84
C ALA A 53 -2.89 3.41 9.03
N GLU A 54 -1.97 2.75 9.75
CA GLU A 54 -0.66 3.29 10.12
C GLU A 54 0.14 3.83 8.92
N VAL A 55 0.03 3.17 7.75
CA VAL A 55 0.69 3.60 6.51
C VAL A 55 0.35 5.02 6.09
N VAL A 56 -0.86 5.50 6.36
CA VAL A 56 -1.28 6.88 6.04
C VAL A 56 -0.46 7.87 6.87
N THR A 57 -0.33 7.62 8.17
CA THR A 57 0.48 8.45 9.06
C THR A 57 1.97 8.35 8.74
N THR A 58 2.47 7.14 8.45
CA THR A 58 3.87 6.89 8.05
C THR A 58 4.22 7.71 6.80
N VAL A 59 3.39 7.63 5.76
CA VAL A 59 3.63 8.35 4.51
C VAL A 59 3.43 9.85 4.66
N ALA A 60 2.47 10.32 5.47
CA ALA A 60 2.32 11.74 5.77
C ALA A 60 3.62 12.34 6.36
N ARG A 61 4.29 11.62 7.27
CA ARG A 61 5.60 12.03 7.81
C ARG A 61 6.68 12.10 6.72
N CYS A 62 6.70 11.16 5.78
CA CYS A 62 7.62 11.20 4.64
C CYS A 62 7.37 12.44 3.76
N VAL A 63 6.11 12.76 3.43
CA VAL A 63 5.77 13.94 2.63
C VAL A 63 6.12 15.25 3.35
N ILE A 64 5.91 15.32 4.66
CA ILE A 64 6.34 16.49 5.47
C ILE A 64 7.86 16.64 5.44
N GLN A 65 8.60 15.53 5.54
CA GLN A 65 10.05 15.56 5.43
C GLN A 65 10.52 15.96 4.02
N ASP A 66 9.84 15.50 2.97
CA ASP A 66 10.09 15.92 1.58
C ASP A 66 9.90 17.43 1.42
N ILE A 67 8.79 17.98 1.92
CA ILE A 67 8.49 19.43 1.93
C ILE A 67 9.57 20.20 2.70
N LYS A 68 10.01 19.69 3.86
CA LYS A 68 11.08 20.31 4.65
C LYS A 68 12.41 20.30 3.88
N THR A 69 12.73 19.22 3.20
CA THR A 69 13.97 19.10 2.40
C THR A 69 14.01 20.16 1.29
N ILE A 70 12.89 20.40 0.60
CA ILE A 70 12.86 21.36 -0.53
C ILE A 70 12.65 22.81 -0.11
N THR A 71 11.94 23.07 0.99
CA THR A 71 11.58 24.44 1.41
C THR A 71 12.32 24.96 2.63
N GLY A 72 12.95 24.07 3.40
CA GLY A 72 13.47 24.37 4.74
C GLY A 72 12.40 24.54 5.81
N LYS A 73 11.10 24.52 5.47
CA LYS A 73 9.99 24.68 6.42
C LYS A 73 9.35 23.33 6.73
N SER A 74 9.18 23.03 8.02
CA SER A 74 8.46 21.84 8.47
C SER A 74 7.00 22.18 8.72
N LEU A 75 6.10 21.35 8.18
CA LEU A 75 4.67 21.43 8.50
C LEU A 75 4.38 20.67 9.80
N SER A 76 3.32 21.07 10.51
CA SER A 76 2.79 20.29 11.65
C SER A 76 1.94 19.12 11.14
N LEU A 77 1.98 18.01 11.88
CA LEU A 77 1.10 16.86 11.71
C LEU A 77 0.18 16.74 12.92
N THR A 78 -1.13 16.77 12.68
CA THR A 78 -2.17 16.60 13.68
C THR A 78 -2.89 15.27 13.43
N LEU A 79 -2.99 14.44 14.47
CA LEU A 79 -3.83 13.25 14.45
C LEU A 79 -5.18 13.61 15.08
N SER A 80 -6.28 13.44 14.34
CA SER A 80 -7.62 13.83 14.83
C SER A 80 -8.72 12.88 14.34
N THR A 81 -9.60 12.47 15.24
CA THR A 81 -10.71 11.57 14.95
C THR A 81 -12.01 12.29 14.58
N SER A 82 -12.00 13.63 14.47
CA SER A 82 -13.19 14.42 14.11
C SER A 82 -12.81 15.78 13.51
N LEU A 83 -13.68 16.34 12.66
CA LEU A 83 -13.54 17.73 12.19
C LEU A 83 -13.60 18.73 13.36
N PRO A 84 -12.94 19.92 13.26
CA PRO A 84 -13.05 20.95 14.28
C PRO A 84 -14.49 21.42 14.41
N ARG A 85 -15.00 21.47 15.65
CA ARG A 85 -16.32 22.04 15.94
C ARG A 85 -16.31 23.56 15.75
N PRO A 86 -17.43 24.18 15.34
CA PRO A 86 -17.58 25.63 15.36
C PRO A 86 -17.19 26.19 16.74
N LEU A 87 -16.52 27.34 16.76
CA LEU A 87 -16.29 28.06 18.01
C LEU A 87 -17.65 28.39 18.63
N GLN A 88 -18.00 27.78 19.76
CA GLN A 88 -19.19 28.17 20.50
C GLN A 88 -19.07 29.65 20.88
N ARG A 89 -20.10 30.44 20.58
CA ARG A 89 -20.19 31.83 21.05
C ARG A 89 -20.06 31.83 22.57
N ARG A 90 -19.21 32.72 23.12
CA ARG A 90 -19.08 32.99 24.56
C ARG A 90 -20.48 33.15 25.17
N GLY A 91 -20.97 32.16 25.93
CA GLY A 91 -22.28 32.28 26.58
C GLY A 91 -22.91 31.02 27.17
N GLU A 92 -22.54 29.80 26.77
CA GLU A 92 -23.16 28.58 27.31
C GLU A 92 -22.25 27.85 28.31
N PRO A 93 -22.75 27.49 29.52
CA PRO A 93 -21.97 26.80 30.52
C PRO A 93 -21.85 25.31 30.18
N ASN A 94 -20.63 24.84 29.96
CA ASN A 94 -20.35 23.45 29.63
C ASN A 94 -20.20 22.63 30.92
N GLN A 95 -21.12 21.69 31.19
CA GLN A 95 -20.88 20.59 32.13
C GLN A 95 -20.42 19.36 31.33
N ASN A 96 -19.18 18.95 31.61
CA ASN A 96 -18.54 17.68 31.24
C ASN A 96 -18.16 17.50 29.76
N VAL A 97 -16.87 17.68 29.46
CA VAL A 97 -15.89 16.62 29.13
C VAL A 97 -14.58 17.29 28.71
N SER A 98 -13.50 16.96 29.41
CA SER A 98 -12.12 17.25 29.05
C SER A 98 -11.65 16.26 27.98
N LEU A 99 -11.08 16.76 26.88
CA LEU A 99 -9.97 16.19 26.12
C LEU A 99 -9.49 17.31 25.19
N SER A 100 -8.27 17.82 25.39
CA SER A 100 -7.67 18.84 24.52
C SER A 100 -7.26 18.20 23.18
N LEU A 101 -8.22 18.00 22.29
CA LEU A 101 -8.01 17.65 20.88
C LEU A 101 -7.97 18.97 20.10
N GLY A 102 -6.75 19.46 19.86
CA GLY A 102 -6.38 20.53 18.91
C GLY A 102 -7.34 21.70 18.75
N GLU A 103 -7.11 22.79 19.50
CA GLU A 103 -7.67 24.10 19.20
C GLU A 103 -7.26 24.52 17.77
N GLY A 104 -8.18 24.41 16.80
CA GLY A 104 -8.10 24.93 15.43
C GLY A 104 -7.03 24.29 14.53
N TRP A 105 -7.44 23.60 13.45
CA TRP A 105 -6.51 23.09 12.42
C TRP A 105 -5.85 24.19 11.57
N GLY A 106 -6.00 25.47 11.94
CA GLY A 106 -5.69 26.61 11.09
C GLY A 106 -6.70 26.78 9.94
N GLU A 107 -6.48 27.80 9.11
CA GLU A 107 -7.38 28.11 7.99
C GLU A 107 -7.11 27.24 6.75
N ALA A 108 -5.88 26.75 6.57
CA ALA A 108 -5.45 25.93 5.44
C ALA A 108 -5.02 24.51 5.91
N VAL A 109 -5.72 23.49 5.44
CA VAL A 109 -5.53 22.10 5.90
C VAL A 109 -5.21 21.15 4.74
N ILE A 110 -4.22 20.28 4.93
CA ILE A 110 -4.05 19.07 4.10
C ILE A 110 -4.67 17.91 4.87
N LEU A 111 -5.81 17.41 4.42
CA LEU A 111 -6.52 16.31 5.10
C LEU A 111 -6.40 15.03 4.27
N ALA A 112 -5.73 14.02 4.80
CA ALA A 112 -5.59 12.74 4.13
C ALA A 112 -6.31 11.64 4.91
N GLY A 113 -7.05 10.79 4.18
CA GLY A 113 -7.67 9.64 4.80
C GLY A 113 -8.27 8.64 3.80
N THR A 114 -8.46 7.44 4.33
CA THR A 114 -9.09 6.31 3.66
C THR A 114 -10.61 6.37 3.88
N ILE A 115 -11.37 6.26 2.79
CA ILE A 115 -12.84 6.27 2.84
C ILE A 115 -13.34 5.10 3.70
N GLY A 116 -14.20 5.38 4.69
CA GLY A 116 -14.73 4.41 5.64
C GLY A 116 -13.80 4.06 6.80
N SER A 117 -12.62 4.69 6.91
CA SER A 117 -11.69 4.53 8.04
C SER A 117 -11.24 5.86 8.65
N SER A 118 -11.54 6.98 7.99
CA SER A 118 -11.24 8.33 8.46
C SER A 118 -12.54 9.10 8.69
N SER A 119 -12.89 9.32 9.95
CA SER A 119 -14.14 9.99 10.34
C SER A 119 -14.23 11.42 9.78
N PRO A 120 -13.17 12.25 9.79
CA PRO A 120 -13.21 13.56 9.15
C PRO A 120 -13.48 13.51 7.64
N ILE A 121 -12.94 12.51 6.94
CA ILE A 121 -13.20 12.31 5.51
C ILE A 121 -14.65 11.88 5.30
N ASP A 122 -15.13 10.93 6.10
CA ASP A 122 -16.50 10.41 6.01
C ASP A 122 -17.53 11.51 6.32
N ASP A 123 -17.23 12.42 7.26
CA ASP A 123 -18.05 13.61 7.52
C ASP A 123 -18.11 14.54 6.30
N LEU A 124 -16.98 14.78 5.61
CA LEU A 124 -16.98 15.59 4.38
C LEU A 124 -17.77 14.92 3.26
N ILE A 125 -17.72 13.59 3.15
CA ILE A 125 -18.50 12.80 2.19
C ILE A 125 -20.00 12.93 2.50
N ALA A 126 -20.40 12.72 3.75
CA ALA A 126 -21.79 12.80 4.20
C ALA A 126 -22.40 14.19 3.95
N ASN A 127 -21.59 15.25 4.05
CA ASN A 127 -21.99 16.62 3.77
C ASN A 127 -21.87 17.02 2.28
N GLY A 128 -21.54 16.08 1.38
CA GLY A 128 -21.42 16.32 -0.06
C GLY A 128 -20.28 17.28 -0.45
N LYS A 129 -19.27 17.42 0.41
CA LYS A 129 -18.13 18.34 0.19
C LYS A 129 -17.05 17.77 -0.72
N VAL A 130 -16.96 16.43 -0.81
CA VAL A 130 -15.98 15.73 -1.64
C VAL A 130 -16.67 14.71 -2.53
N ASP A 131 -16.11 14.47 -3.72
CA ASP A 131 -16.64 13.49 -4.68
C ASP A 131 -15.87 12.16 -4.58
N THR A 132 -16.58 11.07 -4.32
CA THR A 132 -15.99 9.72 -4.20
C THR A 132 -16.19 8.84 -5.42
N THR A 133 -16.73 9.39 -6.51
CA THR A 133 -16.99 8.67 -7.77
C THR A 133 -15.70 8.03 -8.27
N GLY A 134 -15.69 6.69 -8.38
CA GLY A 134 -14.52 5.92 -8.84
C GLY A 134 -13.49 5.58 -7.76
N LEU A 135 -13.71 5.99 -6.51
CA LEU A 135 -12.82 5.66 -5.37
C LEU A 135 -13.38 4.54 -4.50
N THR A 136 -14.64 4.63 -4.10
CA THR A 136 -15.26 3.68 -3.15
C THR A 136 -15.31 2.27 -3.73
N GLY A 137 -14.74 1.31 -2.99
CA GLY A 137 -14.69 -0.10 -3.41
C GLY A 137 -13.72 -0.38 -4.57
N VAL A 138 -12.91 0.60 -4.98
CA VAL A 138 -11.93 0.43 -6.07
C VAL A 138 -10.54 0.25 -5.47
N TRP A 139 -9.90 -0.87 -5.84
CA TRP A 139 -8.59 -1.26 -5.34
C TRP A 139 -7.54 -0.17 -5.55
N GLU A 140 -6.99 0.35 -4.45
CA GLU A 140 -5.89 1.33 -4.41
C GLU A 140 -6.14 2.59 -5.24
N ALA A 141 -7.41 2.92 -5.49
CA ALA A 141 -7.76 4.15 -6.17
C ALA A 141 -7.57 5.36 -5.26
N TYR A 142 -7.18 6.49 -5.84
CA TYR A 142 -7.04 7.75 -5.09
C TYR A 142 -7.33 8.99 -5.96
N SER A 143 -7.61 10.10 -5.30
CA SER A 143 -7.66 11.43 -5.91
C SER A 143 -7.29 12.52 -4.91
N LEU A 144 -6.87 13.67 -5.41
CA LEU A 144 -6.66 14.89 -4.62
C LEU A 144 -7.73 15.91 -5.01
N GLN A 145 -8.35 16.57 -4.03
CA GLN A 145 -9.41 17.55 -4.26
C GLN A 145 -9.19 18.79 -3.40
N LEU A 146 -9.16 19.96 -4.03
CA LEU A 146 -9.13 21.23 -3.32
C LEU A 146 -10.57 21.69 -3.06
N ILE A 147 -10.93 21.89 -1.79
CA ILE A 147 -12.27 22.31 -1.39
C ILE A 147 -12.23 23.62 -0.61
N GLN A 148 -13.26 24.43 -0.82
CA GLN A 148 -13.48 25.69 -0.10
C GLN A 148 -14.42 25.45 1.07
N GLN A 149 -14.11 26.07 2.21
CA GLN A 149 -14.93 26.06 3.42
C GLN A 149 -15.45 24.65 3.79
N PRO A 150 -14.54 23.67 4.08
CA PRO A 150 -14.95 22.36 4.57
C PRO A 150 -15.73 22.46 5.89
N THR A 151 -15.33 23.38 6.78
CA THR A 151 -16.04 23.75 8.00
C THR A 151 -15.99 25.27 8.18
N GLU A 152 -16.70 25.83 9.17
CA GLU A 152 -16.67 27.27 9.46
C GLU A 152 -15.28 27.79 9.85
N ASN A 153 -14.44 26.94 10.44
CA ASN A 153 -13.12 27.33 10.96
C ASN A 153 -11.96 27.04 9.99
N ILE A 154 -12.23 26.40 8.85
CA ILE A 154 -11.22 26.06 7.84
C ILE A 154 -11.64 26.73 6.54
N SER A 155 -10.82 27.63 6.01
CA SER A 155 -11.15 28.37 4.79
C SER A 155 -10.96 27.50 3.55
N GLN A 156 -9.92 26.65 3.52
CA GLN A 156 -9.59 25.78 2.40
C GLN A 156 -8.96 24.46 2.87
N ALA A 157 -9.23 23.38 2.16
CA ALA A 157 -8.52 22.12 2.38
C ALA A 157 -8.12 21.43 1.07
N LEU A 158 -6.89 20.93 1.03
CA LEU A 158 -6.47 19.91 0.07
C LEU A 158 -6.77 18.53 0.67
N VAL A 159 -7.77 17.86 0.13
CA VAL A 159 -8.21 16.54 0.60
C VAL A 159 -7.58 15.45 -0.26
N ILE A 160 -6.92 14.49 0.38
CA ILE A 160 -6.33 13.30 -0.23
C ILE A 160 -7.20 12.10 0.15
N LEU A 161 -7.86 11.54 -0.86
CA LEU A 161 -8.84 10.46 -0.69
C LEU A 161 -8.29 9.18 -1.28
N GLY A 162 -8.23 8.12 -0.47
CA GLY A 162 -7.97 6.76 -0.95
C GLY A 162 -9.17 5.84 -0.76
N GLY A 163 -9.41 4.95 -1.72
CA GLY A 163 -10.36 3.84 -1.57
C GLY A 163 -9.84 2.72 -0.67
N THR A 164 -8.53 2.67 -0.43
CA THR A 164 -7.84 1.77 0.51
C THR A 164 -6.67 2.53 1.18
N PRO A 165 -6.10 2.00 2.27
CA PRO A 165 -4.92 2.61 2.91
C PRO A 165 -3.75 2.88 1.96
N ARG A 166 -3.45 1.92 1.07
CA ARG A 166 -2.41 2.09 0.04
C ARG A 166 -2.79 3.14 -1.00
N GLY A 167 -4.06 3.25 -1.38
CA GLY A 167 -4.54 4.34 -2.23
C GLY A 167 -4.28 5.71 -1.60
N THR A 168 -4.59 5.89 -0.32
CA THR A 168 -4.32 7.13 0.43
C THR A 168 -2.82 7.44 0.46
N ALA A 169 -1.98 6.43 0.73
CA ALA A 169 -0.53 6.55 0.68
C ALA A 169 0.00 6.98 -0.70
N TYR A 170 -0.56 6.45 -1.80
CA TYR A 170 -0.19 6.88 -3.16
C TYR A 170 -0.62 8.31 -3.44
N GLY A 171 -1.80 8.73 -2.97
CA GLY A 171 -2.26 10.12 -3.07
C GLY A 171 -1.38 11.09 -2.27
N LEU A 172 -0.85 10.66 -1.13
CA LEU A 172 0.12 11.42 -0.36
C LEU A 172 1.45 11.56 -1.12
N PHE A 173 2.03 10.47 -1.61
CA PHE A 173 3.25 10.53 -2.42
C PHE A 173 3.08 11.24 -3.77
N GLU A 174 1.85 11.38 -4.26
CA GLU A 174 1.56 12.22 -5.42
C GLU A 174 1.87 13.70 -5.15
N ILE A 175 1.72 14.17 -3.90
CA ILE A 175 2.18 15.52 -3.50
C ILE A 175 3.70 15.61 -3.68
N SER A 176 4.46 14.67 -3.11
CA SER A 176 5.92 14.62 -3.26
C SER A 176 6.35 14.62 -4.73
N ARG A 177 5.69 13.82 -5.57
CA ARG A 177 5.98 13.76 -7.01
C ARG A 177 5.71 15.10 -7.69
N ARG A 178 4.57 15.74 -7.39
CA ARG A 178 4.15 17.01 -8.00
C ARG A 178 5.00 18.20 -7.57
N ILE A 179 5.63 18.15 -6.40
CA ILE A 179 6.61 19.14 -5.94
C ILE A 179 8.06 18.79 -6.33
N GLY A 180 8.25 17.77 -7.19
CA GLY A 180 9.55 17.47 -7.80
C GLY A 180 10.44 16.50 -7.01
N VAL A 181 9.93 15.80 -6.00
CA VAL A 181 10.67 14.77 -5.27
C VAL A 181 10.56 13.44 -6.02
N SER A 182 11.70 12.94 -6.49
CA SER A 182 11.81 11.67 -7.18
C SER A 182 11.62 10.48 -6.21
N PRO A 183 11.00 9.36 -6.65
CA PRO A 183 11.05 8.10 -5.90
C PRO A 183 12.47 7.64 -5.55
N TYR A 184 13.46 8.06 -6.34
CA TYR A 184 14.88 7.73 -6.16
C TYR A 184 15.67 8.78 -5.36
N VAL A 185 14.99 9.68 -4.62
CA VAL A 185 15.63 10.73 -3.80
C VAL A 185 16.71 10.18 -2.87
N TRP A 186 16.50 8.98 -2.32
CA TRP A 186 17.47 8.31 -1.46
C TRP A 186 18.24 7.19 -2.17
N TRP A 187 17.58 6.45 -3.07
CA TRP A 187 18.18 5.29 -3.73
C TRP A 187 19.19 5.62 -4.83
N ALA A 188 19.13 6.82 -5.40
CA ALA A 188 20.05 7.28 -6.44
C ALA A 188 20.43 8.77 -6.26
N ASP A 189 20.40 9.27 -5.03
CA ASP A 189 20.81 10.63 -4.64
C ASP A 189 20.18 11.76 -5.49
N VAL A 190 18.96 11.53 -6.00
CA VAL A 190 18.27 12.51 -6.84
C VAL A 190 17.87 13.72 -6.00
N THR A 191 18.62 14.81 -6.13
CA THR A 191 18.41 16.03 -5.35
C THR A 191 17.23 16.84 -5.92
N PRO A 192 16.14 17.05 -5.18
CA PRO A 192 15.02 17.87 -5.64
C PRO A 192 15.42 19.36 -5.68
N ALA A 193 14.83 20.11 -6.62
CA ALA A 193 15.06 21.54 -6.73
C ALA A 193 14.47 22.28 -5.50
N PRO A 194 15.20 23.22 -4.88
CA PRO A 194 14.68 23.99 -3.75
C PRO A 194 13.51 24.90 -4.18
N MET A 195 12.55 25.08 -3.28
CA MET A 195 11.38 25.94 -3.48
C MET A 195 11.15 26.84 -2.26
N SER A 196 10.92 28.14 -2.47
CA SER A 196 10.66 29.06 -1.35
C SER A 196 9.21 28.99 -0.83
N CYS A 197 8.28 28.57 -1.69
CA CYS A 197 6.87 28.41 -1.40
C CYS A 197 6.23 27.36 -2.31
N ILE A 198 5.08 26.82 -1.89
CA ILE A 198 4.30 25.80 -2.61
C ILE A 198 2.82 26.16 -2.49
N TYR A 199 2.20 26.45 -3.62
CA TYR A 199 0.78 26.74 -3.75
C TYR A 199 0.10 25.75 -4.69
N VAL A 200 -1.13 25.39 -4.34
CA VAL A 200 -1.98 24.49 -5.12
C VAL A 200 -3.15 25.26 -5.72
N HIS A 201 -3.39 25.04 -7.00
CA HIS A 201 -4.47 25.67 -7.79
C HIS A 201 -5.27 24.59 -8.52
N GLY A 202 -6.48 24.93 -8.96
CA GLY A 202 -7.40 24.01 -9.64
C GLY A 202 -8.39 23.35 -8.68
N ASP A 203 -9.08 22.32 -9.16
CA ASP A 203 -10.20 21.71 -8.42
C ASP A 203 -9.84 20.31 -7.90
N ARG A 204 -9.46 19.40 -8.80
CA ARG A 204 -9.13 18.01 -8.45
C ARG A 204 -8.28 17.32 -9.50
N THR A 205 -7.59 16.27 -9.10
CA THR A 205 -7.01 15.32 -10.06
C THR A 205 -8.07 14.40 -10.65
N ALA A 206 -7.74 13.74 -11.75
CA ALA A 206 -8.41 12.51 -12.15
C ALA A 206 -8.27 11.44 -11.04
N VAL A 207 -9.18 10.48 -11.05
CA VAL A 207 -9.05 9.27 -10.22
C VAL A 207 -8.00 8.38 -10.83
N GLU A 208 -6.95 8.10 -10.06
CA GLU A 208 -5.88 7.19 -10.42
C GLU A 208 -6.14 5.82 -9.78
N ARG A 209 -5.82 4.74 -10.49
CA ARG A 209 -5.90 3.36 -9.98
C ARG A 209 -4.95 2.44 -10.74
N PRO A 210 -4.42 1.38 -10.12
CA PRO A 210 -3.55 0.44 -10.81
C PRO A 210 -4.33 -0.44 -11.79
N SER A 211 -3.71 -0.77 -12.93
CA SER A 211 -4.23 -1.78 -13.87
C SER A 211 -3.85 -3.21 -13.47
N VAL A 212 -2.78 -3.37 -12.69
CA VAL A 212 -2.28 -4.64 -12.17
C VAL A 212 -2.38 -4.62 -10.65
N GLN A 213 -3.08 -5.59 -10.04
CA GLN A 213 -3.41 -5.54 -8.61
C GLN A 213 -2.20 -5.66 -7.68
N TYR A 214 -1.24 -6.54 -7.99
CA TYR A 214 -0.01 -6.74 -7.22
C TYR A 214 1.21 -6.39 -8.07
N ARG A 215 2.03 -5.47 -7.56
CA ARG A 215 3.17 -4.88 -8.29
C ARG A 215 4.33 -4.80 -7.31
N GLY A 216 5.49 -5.31 -7.67
CA GLY A 216 6.54 -5.49 -6.69
C GLY A 216 7.91 -5.78 -7.26
N LEU A 217 8.82 -6.13 -6.36
CA LEU A 217 10.15 -6.59 -6.65
C LEU A 217 10.47 -7.86 -5.86
N PHE A 218 11.43 -8.60 -6.39
CA PHE A 218 12.10 -9.68 -5.66
C PHE A 218 13.56 -9.29 -5.45
N ILE A 219 13.97 -9.25 -4.18
CA ILE A 219 15.39 -9.11 -3.84
C ILE A 219 16.03 -10.49 -3.98
N ASN A 220 16.71 -10.72 -5.10
CA ASN A 220 17.42 -11.96 -5.40
C ASN A 220 18.90 -11.68 -5.72
N ASP A 221 19.73 -12.72 -5.65
CA ASP A 221 21.18 -12.62 -5.91
C ASP A 221 21.86 -11.54 -5.07
N GLU A 222 21.37 -11.35 -3.84
CA GLU A 222 21.77 -10.27 -2.93
C GLU A 222 23.21 -10.44 -2.41
N ASP A 223 23.79 -11.63 -2.57
CA ASP A 223 25.06 -12.08 -2.00
C ASP A 223 26.23 -11.11 -2.28
N TRP A 224 26.28 -10.55 -3.49
CA TRP A 224 27.45 -9.81 -3.98
C TRP A 224 27.35 -8.30 -3.76
N ALA A 225 26.14 -7.74 -3.67
CA ALA A 225 25.93 -6.29 -3.63
C ALA A 225 25.14 -5.86 -2.40
N LEU A 226 23.83 -6.16 -2.36
CA LEU A 226 22.96 -5.62 -1.33
C LEU A 226 23.30 -6.14 0.07
N LEU A 227 23.55 -7.45 0.22
CA LEU A 227 23.93 -8.04 1.50
C LEU A 227 25.24 -7.44 2.06
N PRO A 228 26.36 -7.41 1.31
CA PRO A 228 27.59 -6.84 1.82
C PRO A 228 27.51 -5.33 2.04
N TRP A 229 26.72 -4.60 1.25
CA TRP A 229 26.48 -3.18 1.47
C TRP A 229 25.70 -2.96 2.77
N ALA A 230 24.56 -3.63 2.96
CA ALA A 230 23.69 -3.44 4.12
C ALA A 230 24.43 -3.75 5.43
N LYS A 231 25.10 -4.91 5.49
CA LYS A 231 25.84 -5.34 6.69
C LYS A 231 27.06 -4.47 7.02
N LYS A 232 27.56 -3.65 6.09
CA LYS A 232 28.68 -2.73 6.31
C LYS A 232 28.23 -1.29 6.54
N THR A 233 26.96 -0.98 6.29
CA THR A 233 26.43 0.38 6.29
C THR A 233 25.14 0.48 7.11
N ILE A 234 23.99 0.51 6.45
CA ILE A 234 22.70 0.82 7.04
C ILE A 234 22.23 -0.23 8.04
N ASP A 235 22.74 -1.46 8.03
CA ASP A 235 22.35 -2.52 8.96
C ASP A 235 23.56 -3.20 9.62
N ALA A 236 24.63 -2.43 9.85
CA ALA A 236 25.86 -2.94 10.46
C ALA A 236 25.65 -3.68 11.80
N SER A 237 24.68 -3.24 12.61
CA SER A 237 24.31 -3.88 13.89
C SER A 237 23.72 -5.29 13.73
N TYR A 238 23.12 -5.59 12.59
CA TYR A 238 22.53 -6.90 12.29
C TYR A 238 23.53 -7.84 11.61
N ASN A 239 24.64 -7.31 11.10
CA ASN A 239 25.58 -8.03 10.23
C ASN A 239 24.87 -8.81 9.09
N ASN A 240 23.77 -8.25 8.58
CA ASN A 240 22.93 -8.82 7.54
C ASN A 240 22.08 -7.71 6.89
N ILE A 241 21.17 -8.07 5.98
CA ILE A 241 20.08 -7.19 5.56
C ILE A 241 19.07 -7.12 6.72
N GLY A 242 18.80 -5.91 7.19
CA GLY A 242 17.97 -5.67 8.38
C GLY A 242 16.81 -4.72 8.12
N PRO A 243 16.13 -4.31 9.20
CA PRO A 243 14.93 -3.48 9.14
C PRO A 243 15.17 -2.13 8.45
N ARG A 244 16.36 -1.52 8.60
CA ARG A 244 16.61 -0.21 7.98
C ARG A 244 16.73 -0.30 6.46
N THR A 245 17.30 -1.40 5.94
CA THR A 245 17.27 -1.67 4.49
C THR A 245 15.84 -1.91 4.01
N TYR A 246 15.08 -2.76 4.71
CA TYR A 246 13.71 -3.08 4.30
C TYR A 246 12.77 -1.88 4.37
N GLU A 247 12.88 -1.01 5.36
CA GLU A 247 12.14 0.25 5.43
C GLU A 247 12.38 1.09 4.16
N LYS A 248 13.64 1.20 3.70
CA LYS A 248 13.97 1.92 2.47
C LYS A 248 13.42 1.26 1.21
N VAL A 249 13.36 -0.06 1.17
CA VAL A 249 12.73 -0.80 0.07
C VAL A 249 11.22 -0.56 0.05
N MET A 250 10.56 -0.61 1.21
CA MET A 250 9.10 -0.42 1.33
C MET A 250 8.70 1.03 1.02
N GLU A 251 9.48 2.02 1.46
CA GLU A 251 9.31 3.42 1.07
C GLU A 251 9.39 3.59 -0.45
N LEU A 252 10.41 3.00 -1.09
CA LEU A 252 10.57 3.04 -2.55
C LEU A 252 9.39 2.39 -3.27
N LEU A 253 8.93 1.22 -2.82
CA LEU A 253 7.77 0.54 -3.40
C LEU A 253 6.55 1.47 -3.39
N LEU A 254 6.22 2.09 -2.26
CA LEU A 254 5.07 2.99 -2.20
C LEU A 254 5.26 4.25 -3.06
N ARG A 255 6.45 4.85 -3.10
CA ARG A 255 6.76 5.99 -4.00
C ARG A 255 6.61 5.63 -5.48
N LEU A 256 6.91 4.38 -5.85
CA LEU A 256 6.70 3.82 -7.19
C LEU A 256 5.27 3.30 -7.42
N ARG A 257 4.38 3.46 -6.44
CA ARG A 257 3.00 2.92 -6.44
C ARG A 257 2.94 1.40 -6.58
N ALA A 258 3.94 0.71 -6.06
CA ALA A 258 4.01 -0.74 -5.88
C ALA A 258 3.54 -1.15 -4.47
N ASN A 259 3.25 -2.44 -4.27
CA ASN A 259 2.64 -2.96 -3.04
C ASN A 259 3.08 -4.37 -2.62
N CYS A 260 3.95 -5.04 -3.38
CA CYS A 260 4.35 -6.41 -3.09
C CYS A 260 5.86 -6.57 -3.00
N LEU A 261 6.33 -7.40 -2.07
CA LEU A 261 7.75 -7.69 -1.86
C LEU A 261 8.00 -9.18 -1.67
N TRP A 262 8.95 -9.71 -2.43
CA TRP A 262 9.66 -10.94 -2.09
C TRP A 262 11.01 -10.55 -1.47
N PRO A 263 11.24 -10.86 -0.17
CA PRO A 263 12.47 -10.50 0.50
C PRO A 263 13.67 -11.33 0.02
N ALA A 264 14.87 -10.88 0.40
CA ALA A 264 16.12 -11.62 0.24
C ALA A 264 16.00 -13.01 0.86
N LYS A 265 16.49 -14.03 0.16
CA LYS A 265 16.28 -15.44 0.53
C LYS A 265 17.43 -16.38 0.19
N HIS A 266 18.56 -15.90 -0.32
CA HIS A 266 19.74 -16.75 -0.48
C HIS A 266 20.23 -17.21 0.91
N GLY A 267 20.80 -18.42 1.00
CA GLY A 267 21.21 -18.99 2.30
C GLY A 267 22.27 -18.18 3.07
N SER A 268 22.89 -17.18 2.44
CA SER A 268 23.82 -16.23 3.06
C SER A 268 23.11 -15.07 3.80
N SER A 269 21.88 -14.74 3.40
CA SER A 269 21.07 -13.70 4.01
C SER A 269 20.15 -14.30 5.08
N ARG A 270 19.77 -13.48 6.06
CA ARG A 270 18.89 -13.90 7.14
C ARG A 270 17.44 -13.75 6.69
N ALA A 271 16.64 -14.79 6.90
CA ALA A 271 15.22 -14.77 6.57
C ALA A 271 14.51 -13.54 7.15
N PHE A 272 13.75 -12.84 6.32
CA PHE A 272 12.98 -11.64 6.68
C PHE A 272 12.15 -11.85 7.94
N TRP A 273 11.39 -12.94 7.99
CA TRP A 273 10.46 -13.28 9.07
C TRP A 273 11.13 -13.72 10.38
N SER A 274 12.47 -13.83 10.41
CA SER A 274 13.21 -14.16 11.63
C SER A 274 13.52 -12.94 12.51
N LEU A 275 13.19 -11.73 12.04
CA LEU A 275 13.29 -10.47 12.76
C LEU A 275 11.88 -9.90 12.97
N GLU A 276 11.53 -9.52 14.19
CA GLU A 276 10.19 -9.01 14.50
C GLU A 276 9.99 -7.63 13.89
N GLU A 277 11.03 -6.81 13.92
CA GLU A 277 11.04 -5.46 13.38
C GLU A 277 10.75 -5.43 11.87
N ASN A 278 11.25 -6.42 11.12
CA ASN A 278 10.92 -6.57 9.70
C ASN A 278 9.43 -6.79 9.47
N LYS A 279 8.80 -7.64 10.28
CA LYS A 279 7.36 -7.93 10.15
C LYS A 279 6.54 -6.67 10.45
N LEU A 280 6.86 -5.98 11.54
CA LEU A 280 6.20 -4.73 11.90
C LEU A 280 6.29 -3.69 10.78
N LEU A 281 7.42 -3.61 10.08
CA LEU A 281 7.55 -2.76 8.89
C LEU A 281 6.59 -3.15 7.76
N ALA A 282 6.42 -4.43 7.46
CA ALA A 282 5.47 -4.85 6.42
C ALA A 282 4.05 -4.35 6.71
N LYS A 283 3.65 -4.33 7.98
CA LYS A 283 2.35 -3.77 8.41
C LYS A 283 2.35 -2.24 8.36
N ALA A 284 3.36 -1.58 8.92
CA ALA A 284 3.45 -0.12 8.99
C ALA A 284 3.51 0.54 7.59
N TRP A 285 4.07 -0.17 6.61
CA TRP A 285 4.13 0.26 5.21
C TRP A 285 3.04 -0.38 4.32
N ALA A 286 2.17 -1.20 4.90
CA ALA A 286 1.12 -1.94 4.21
C ALA A 286 1.62 -2.68 2.95
N ILE A 287 2.78 -3.34 3.03
CA ILE A 287 3.36 -4.11 1.91
C ILE A 287 2.90 -5.57 2.00
N VAL A 288 2.35 -6.06 0.89
CA VAL A 288 1.92 -7.44 0.73
C VAL A 288 3.15 -8.34 0.59
N MET A 289 3.31 -9.27 1.52
CA MET A 289 4.47 -10.16 1.54
C MET A 289 4.21 -11.43 0.71
N SER A 290 5.22 -11.89 0.00
CA SER A 290 5.26 -13.21 -0.63
C SER A 290 6.72 -13.68 -0.69
N SER A 291 7.00 -14.88 -1.16
CA SER A 291 8.35 -15.46 -1.04
C SER A 291 8.89 -16.13 -2.30
N GLY A 292 8.03 -16.43 -3.28
CA GLY A 292 8.41 -17.33 -4.39
C GLY A 292 8.83 -18.71 -3.89
N ASP A 293 8.44 -19.06 -2.67
CA ASP A 293 8.70 -20.29 -1.92
C ASP A 293 7.45 -20.56 -1.10
N SER A 294 7.05 -21.82 -0.97
CA SER A 294 5.72 -22.17 -0.47
C SER A 294 5.41 -21.56 0.90
N MET A 295 4.22 -20.99 1.05
CA MET A 295 3.64 -20.58 2.33
C MET A 295 4.42 -19.49 3.10
N LEU A 296 4.89 -18.45 2.39
CA LEU A 296 5.62 -17.30 2.95
C LEU A 296 6.95 -17.67 3.62
N ARG A 297 7.52 -18.81 3.23
CA ARG A 297 8.76 -19.36 3.80
C ARG A 297 10.00 -18.88 3.08
N ASP A 298 11.08 -18.74 3.83
CA ASP A 298 12.44 -18.74 3.28
C ASP A 298 13.01 -20.14 3.55
N ASN A 299 12.91 -21.00 2.53
CA ASN A 299 13.26 -22.40 2.69
C ASN A 299 14.77 -22.60 2.92
N LEU A 300 15.63 -21.74 2.37
CA LEU A 300 17.08 -21.89 2.47
C LEU A 300 17.61 -21.57 3.86
N TRP A 301 17.09 -20.50 4.48
CA TRP A 301 17.52 -20.13 5.81
C TRP A 301 16.72 -20.85 6.92
N GLU A 302 15.40 -21.00 6.74
CA GLU A 302 14.53 -21.45 7.83
C GLU A 302 14.45 -22.98 7.96
N TRP A 303 14.48 -23.74 6.86
CA TRP A 303 14.33 -25.20 6.92
C TRP A 303 15.42 -25.89 7.76
N PRO A 304 16.74 -25.60 7.57
CA PRO A 304 17.79 -26.20 8.40
C PRO A 304 17.73 -25.81 9.89
N ARG A 305 16.92 -24.79 10.23
CA ARG A 305 16.71 -24.29 11.59
C ARG A 305 15.36 -24.72 12.17
N PHE A 306 14.56 -25.46 11.40
CA PHE A 306 13.28 -25.99 11.85
C PHE A 306 13.46 -27.41 12.39
N LYS A 307 12.71 -27.78 13.45
CA LYS A 307 12.92 -29.03 14.19
C LYS A 307 13.00 -30.30 13.32
N SER A 308 12.12 -30.39 12.31
CA SER A 308 12.06 -31.53 11.38
C SER A 308 12.97 -31.36 10.16
N GLY A 309 13.61 -30.20 9.99
CA GLY A 309 14.50 -29.89 8.88
C GLY A 309 15.97 -30.03 9.28
N ASN A 310 16.76 -30.67 8.43
CA ASN A 310 18.19 -30.83 8.69
C ASN A 310 19.05 -30.49 7.47
N ASN A 311 18.58 -30.81 6.26
CA ASN A 311 19.27 -30.56 4.99
C ASN A 311 18.26 -30.64 3.83
N SER A 312 18.74 -30.52 2.59
CA SER A 312 17.90 -30.55 1.39
C SER A 312 17.24 -31.90 1.13
N SER A 313 17.83 -33.02 1.57
CA SER A 313 17.30 -34.37 1.29
C SER A 313 16.01 -34.67 2.03
N ASN A 314 15.76 -34.01 3.17
CA ASN A 314 14.55 -34.23 3.97
C ASN A 314 13.47 -33.17 3.78
N PHE A 315 13.70 -32.17 2.92
CA PHE A 315 12.67 -31.25 2.43
C PHE A 315 11.92 -31.88 1.25
N THR A 316 11.15 -32.93 1.53
CA THR A 316 10.32 -33.63 0.56
C THR A 316 9.00 -34.04 1.20
N PHE A 317 7.90 -33.81 0.50
CA PHE A 317 6.59 -34.23 0.96
C PHE A 317 6.36 -35.75 0.82
N ALA A 318 7.12 -36.43 -0.05
CA ALA A 318 6.94 -37.87 -0.30
C ALA A 318 7.29 -38.73 0.92
N THR A 319 8.34 -38.37 1.65
CA THR A 319 8.84 -39.13 2.82
C THR A 319 8.80 -38.36 4.12
N ASN A 320 8.56 -37.05 4.09
CA ASN A 320 8.43 -36.20 5.28
C ASN A 320 7.21 -35.25 5.22
N PRO A 321 5.99 -35.76 4.93
CA PRO A 321 4.82 -34.91 4.76
C PRO A 321 4.46 -34.13 6.03
N GLN A 322 4.51 -34.77 7.20
CA GLN A 322 4.18 -34.10 8.47
C GLN A 322 5.19 -33.00 8.80
N GLY A 323 6.49 -33.26 8.65
CA GLY A 323 7.52 -32.28 8.97
C GLY A 323 7.44 -31.04 8.10
N VAL A 324 7.12 -31.19 6.82
CA VAL A 324 6.91 -30.08 5.87
C VAL A 324 5.59 -29.36 6.16
N THR A 325 4.53 -30.09 6.51
CA THR A 325 3.22 -29.53 6.91
C THR A 325 3.35 -28.65 8.15
N ASP A 326 3.99 -29.14 9.21
CA ASP A 326 4.21 -28.39 10.46
C ASP A 326 5.04 -27.13 10.21
N TYR A 327 6.02 -27.23 9.31
CA TYR A 327 6.82 -26.10 8.89
C TYR A 327 5.96 -25.05 8.20
N TRP A 328 5.13 -25.39 7.22
CA TRP A 328 4.23 -24.42 6.58
C TRP A 328 3.20 -23.84 7.56
N ALA A 329 2.56 -24.68 8.37
CA ALA A 329 1.54 -24.27 9.33
C ALA A 329 2.06 -23.27 10.36
N LYS A 330 3.29 -23.45 10.86
CA LYS A 330 3.90 -22.49 11.78
C LYS A 330 4.01 -21.08 11.17
N ARG A 331 4.37 -20.95 9.88
CA ARG A 331 4.45 -19.62 9.24
C ARG A 331 3.07 -19.06 8.94
N ALA A 332 2.14 -19.88 8.47
CA ALA A 332 0.78 -19.42 8.23
C ALA A 332 0.16 -18.82 9.51
N GLY A 333 0.37 -19.46 10.67
CA GLY A 333 -0.04 -18.90 11.97
C GLY A 333 0.71 -17.62 12.37
N GLU A 334 2.02 -17.53 12.15
CA GLU A 334 2.81 -16.31 12.40
C GLU A 334 2.41 -15.13 11.51
N ALA A 335 2.05 -15.39 10.27
CA ALA A 335 1.75 -14.39 9.25
C ALA A 335 0.27 -13.95 9.24
N ARG A 336 -0.57 -14.50 10.11
CA ARG A 336 -2.03 -14.34 10.05
C ARG A 336 -2.52 -12.88 10.09
N ASP A 337 -1.76 -12.01 10.76
CA ASP A 337 -2.09 -10.60 10.96
C ASP A 337 -1.39 -9.68 9.94
N TYR A 338 -0.82 -10.27 8.87
CA TYR A 338 -0.10 -9.59 7.79
C TYR A 338 -0.75 -9.88 6.43
N GLU A 339 -0.72 -8.92 5.52
CA GLU A 339 -1.15 -9.16 4.15
C GLU A 339 -0.10 -10.02 3.42
N GLY A 340 -0.54 -11.15 2.87
CA GLY A 340 0.34 -12.08 2.18
C GLY A 340 -0.29 -12.72 0.94
N ILE A 341 0.56 -13.06 -0.03
CA ILE A 341 0.21 -13.97 -1.13
C ILE A 341 0.94 -15.28 -0.86
N TYR A 342 0.17 -16.34 -0.63
CA TYR A 342 0.70 -17.65 -0.28
C TYR A 342 1.07 -18.42 -1.55
N ASP A 343 2.36 -18.55 -1.80
CA ASP A 343 2.87 -19.46 -2.82
C ASP A 343 2.43 -20.90 -2.48
N ILE A 344 1.76 -21.56 -3.43
CA ILE A 344 1.30 -22.94 -3.33
C ILE A 344 2.03 -23.84 -4.33
N GLY A 345 1.97 -25.14 -4.10
CA GLY A 345 2.84 -26.13 -4.73
C GLY A 345 4.16 -26.27 -3.98
N MET A 346 5.09 -27.08 -4.51
CA MET A 346 6.39 -27.32 -3.90
C MET A 346 7.42 -27.69 -4.96
N ARG A 347 8.64 -27.19 -4.78
CA ARG A 347 9.87 -27.65 -5.44
C ARG A 347 10.89 -28.03 -4.35
N GLY A 348 12.01 -28.64 -4.73
CA GLY A 348 13.11 -28.90 -3.81
C GLY A 348 13.81 -27.60 -3.36
N LEU A 349 14.65 -27.69 -2.32
CA LEU A 349 15.47 -26.55 -1.89
C LEU A 349 16.41 -26.10 -3.01
N GLN A 350 16.70 -24.80 -3.05
CA GLN A 350 17.68 -24.20 -3.95
C GLN A 350 17.41 -24.49 -5.43
N ASP A 351 16.17 -24.26 -5.85
CA ASP A 351 15.79 -24.30 -7.26
C ASP A 351 15.84 -25.69 -7.91
N VAL A 352 15.86 -26.75 -7.09
CA VAL A 352 15.83 -28.16 -7.49
C VAL A 352 14.39 -28.63 -7.73
N ALA A 353 14.22 -29.59 -8.63
CA ALA A 353 12.92 -30.21 -8.91
C ALA A 353 12.29 -30.91 -7.70
N LEU A 354 10.98 -31.17 -7.78
CA LEU A 354 10.23 -31.90 -6.75
C LEU A 354 10.85 -33.30 -6.50
N LEU A 355 11.23 -33.56 -5.24
CA LEU A 355 11.94 -34.77 -4.83
C LEU A 355 11.00 -35.85 -4.31
N GLY A 356 11.36 -37.12 -4.54
CA GLY A 356 10.69 -38.29 -3.94
C GLY A 356 9.51 -38.84 -4.73
N TYR A 357 9.31 -38.39 -5.97
CA TYR A 357 8.24 -38.85 -6.87
C TYR A 357 8.84 -39.35 -8.18
N GLU A 358 8.62 -40.63 -8.49
CA GLU A 358 9.14 -41.27 -9.70
C GLU A 358 8.15 -41.13 -10.87
N GLY A 359 8.55 -40.37 -11.89
CA GLY A 359 7.77 -40.17 -13.11
C GLY A 359 6.66 -39.11 -12.98
N GLN A 360 6.19 -38.64 -14.14
CA GLN A 360 5.25 -37.52 -14.23
C GLN A 360 3.93 -37.78 -13.49
N ALA A 361 3.38 -38.99 -13.57
CA ALA A 361 2.12 -39.33 -12.92
C ALA A 361 2.20 -39.23 -11.38
N ALA A 362 3.30 -39.72 -10.78
CA ALA A 362 3.52 -39.61 -9.35
C ALA A 362 3.75 -38.15 -8.92
N GLN A 363 4.48 -37.38 -9.73
CA GLN A 363 4.70 -35.95 -9.48
C GLN A 363 3.39 -35.15 -9.51
N LEU A 364 2.50 -35.44 -10.46
CA LEU A 364 1.18 -34.81 -10.56
C LEU A 364 0.31 -35.12 -9.33
N ALA A 365 0.24 -36.39 -8.93
CA ALA A 365 -0.53 -36.80 -7.75
C ALA A 365 0.03 -36.16 -6.47
N GLY A 366 1.34 -36.23 -6.27
CA GLY A 366 2.00 -35.62 -5.11
C GLY A 366 1.80 -34.10 -5.03
N LEU A 367 1.87 -33.40 -6.17
CA LEU A 367 1.67 -31.96 -6.19
C LEU A 367 0.21 -31.57 -5.91
N ALA A 368 -0.76 -32.39 -6.33
CA ALA A 368 -2.17 -32.21 -5.95
C ALA A 368 -2.38 -32.36 -4.43
N ASP A 369 -1.78 -33.40 -3.82
CA ASP A 369 -1.85 -33.63 -2.37
C ASP A 369 -1.18 -32.50 -1.57
N ILE A 370 -0.04 -31.99 -2.06
CA ILE A 370 0.67 -30.84 -1.48
C ILE A 370 -0.21 -29.59 -1.50
N ILE A 371 -0.81 -29.27 -2.65
CA ILE A 371 -1.68 -28.08 -2.80
C ILE A 371 -2.91 -28.22 -1.89
N ALA A 372 -3.53 -29.39 -1.84
CA ALA A 372 -4.65 -29.66 -0.94
C ALA A 372 -4.27 -29.43 0.54
N THR A 373 -3.10 -29.94 0.95
CA THR A 373 -2.56 -29.75 2.30
C THR A 373 -2.32 -28.28 2.62
N GLN A 374 -1.70 -27.53 1.71
CA GLN A 374 -1.45 -26.10 1.89
C GLN A 374 -2.74 -25.29 2.02
N ARG A 375 -3.77 -25.63 1.24
CA ARG A 375 -5.09 -24.99 1.36
C ARG A 375 -5.79 -25.31 2.67
N GLN A 376 -5.60 -26.52 3.20
CA GLN A 376 -6.08 -26.87 4.53
C GLN A 376 -5.35 -26.03 5.60
N ILE A 377 -4.03 -25.89 5.49
CA ILE A 377 -3.24 -25.02 6.38
C ILE A 377 -3.75 -23.57 6.37
N ILE A 378 -4.03 -23.02 5.19
CA ILE A 378 -4.59 -21.67 5.04
C ILE A 378 -5.92 -21.56 5.80
N THR A 379 -6.81 -22.52 5.58
CA THR A 379 -8.13 -22.60 6.25
C THR A 379 -7.97 -22.62 7.77
N ASP A 380 -7.10 -23.50 8.28
CA ASP A 380 -6.92 -23.73 9.72
C ASP A 380 -6.20 -22.57 10.41
N SER A 381 -5.22 -21.95 9.74
CA SER A 381 -4.34 -20.95 10.36
C SER A 381 -4.88 -19.53 10.27
N LEU A 382 -5.55 -19.18 9.18
CA LEU A 382 -6.06 -17.83 8.93
C LEU A 382 -7.54 -17.69 9.30
N GLY A 383 -8.26 -18.81 9.35
CA GLY A 383 -9.69 -18.86 9.60
C GLY A 383 -10.49 -18.44 8.37
N GLY A 384 -11.48 -19.27 8.01
CA GLY A 384 -12.44 -18.96 6.96
C GLY A 384 -12.13 -19.60 5.60
N ASP A 385 -12.65 -18.99 4.55
CA ASP A 385 -12.65 -19.55 3.20
C ASP A 385 -11.31 -19.30 2.49
N PRO A 386 -10.54 -20.35 2.14
CA PRO A 386 -9.26 -20.19 1.46
C PRO A 386 -9.41 -19.51 0.09
N THR A 387 -10.59 -19.47 -0.53
CA THR A 387 -10.81 -18.73 -1.80
C THR A 387 -10.75 -17.21 -1.64
N LYS A 388 -10.75 -16.70 -0.39
CA LYS A 388 -10.60 -15.27 -0.08
C LYS A 388 -9.16 -14.88 0.26
N VAL A 389 -8.26 -15.85 0.38
CA VAL A 389 -6.85 -15.64 0.70
C VAL A 389 -6.04 -15.67 -0.60
N PRO A 390 -5.28 -14.59 -0.91
CA PRO A 390 -4.42 -14.58 -2.10
C PRO A 390 -3.43 -15.74 -2.09
N GLN A 391 -3.47 -16.53 -3.16
CA GLN A 391 -2.57 -17.66 -3.40
C GLN A 391 -1.97 -17.53 -4.79
N ILE A 392 -0.75 -18.05 -4.97
CA ILE A 392 -0.10 -18.07 -6.28
C ILE A 392 0.56 -19.43 -6.51
N TYR A 393 0.27 -20.03 -7.66
CA TYR A 393 1.06 -21.14 -8.18
C TYR A 393 1.92 -20.63 -9.33
N ILE A 394 3.21 -20.93 -9.29
CA ILE A 394 4.17 -20.49 -10.31
C ILE A 394 4.67 -21.73 -11.05
N PRO A 395 4.22 -22.00 -12.30
CA PRO A 395 4.74 -23.07 -13.13
C PRO A 395 6.15 -22.73 -13.67
N TYR A 396 7.12 -22.60 -12.78
CA TYR A 396 8.49 -22.23 -13.11
C TYR A 396 9.35 -23.46 -13.48
N LYS A 397 10.17 -23.33 -14.52
CA LYS A 397 11.07 -24.38 -15.02
C LYS A 397 10.32 -25.70 -15.28
N GLU A 398 10.68 -26.78 -14.60
CA GLU A 398 10.08 -28.10 -14.80
C GLU A 398 8.62 -28.18 -14.33
N ALA A 399 8.18 -27.27 -13.45
CA ALA A 399 6.79 -27.22 -13.00
C ALA A 399 5.82 -26.86 -14.14
N LEU A 400 6.28 -26.14 -15.19
CA LEU A 400 5.47 -25.87 -16.38
C LEU A 400 5.10 -27.16 -17.12
N THR A 401 6.00 -28.13 -17.16
CA THR A 401 5.74 -29.43 -17.78
C THR A 401 4.62 -30.17 -17.03
N LEU A 402 4.61 -30.10 -15.70
CA LEU A 402 3.56 -30.69 -14.87
C LEU A 402 2.22 -29.96 -15.05
N TYR A 403 2.25 -28.62 -15.10
CA TYR A 403 1.05 -27.83 -15.38
C TYR A 403 0.41 -28.21 -16.72
N ASN A 404 1.22 -28.25 -17.80
CA ASN A 404 0.77 -28.64 -19.13
C ASN A 404 0.34 -30.11 -19.23
N ALA A 405 0.82 -30.98 -18.34
CA ALA A 405 0.40 -32.38 -18.24
C ALA A 405 -0.95 -32.55 -17.51
N GLY A 406 -1.61 -31.45 -17.15
CA GLY A 406 -2.98 -31.47 -16.62
C GLY A 406 -3.07 -31.40 -15.10
N LEU A 407 -2.04 -30.87 -14.42
CA LEU A 407 -2.12 -30.54 -12.99
C LEU A 407 -3.39 -29.73 -12.71
N LYS A 408 -4.22 -30.22 -11.79
CA LYS A 408 -5.42 -29.52 -11.36
C LYS A 408 -5.06 -28.54 -10.27
N ILE A 409 -5.29 -27.25 -10.54
CA ILE A 409 -5.13 -26.17 -9.59
C ILE A 409 -6.54 -25.64 -9.30
N PRO A 410 -6.91 -25.44 -8.02
CA PRO A 410 -8.18 -24.81 -7.68
C PRO A 410 -8.32 -23.42 -8.33
N ASP A 411 -9.51 -23.14 -8.85
CA ASP A 411 -9.86 -21.85 -9.48
C ASP A 411 -9.76 -20.66 -8.52
#